data_AF-A0A448ZVK3-F1
#
_entry.id   AF-A0A448ZVK3-F1
#
_cell.length_a   1.000
_cell.length_b   1.000
_cell.length_c   1.000
_cell.angle_alpha   90.00
_cell.angle_beta   90.00
_cell.angle_gamma   90.00
#
_symmetry.space_group_name_H-M   'P 1'
#
loop_
_entity.id
_entity.type
_entity.pdbx_description
1 polymer ?
#
loop_
_entity_poly.entity_id
_entity_poly.type
_entity_poly.pdbx_seq_one_letter_code
_entity_poly.pdbx_strand_id
1 'polypeptide(L)'
;MKGGKTINKDNDNFNEPFGETTSYVKLSLSEIKKLMNKYSNLNCALCQFSNYADYKFLVVRYQEEDMKVKPITPPKAEPIITKEVIMQIAFAVKELIQPDIDEIKARLDALEKRMDKVEQRLDALEKRVDRIEQRLDALEKRVDRIEQRLDALEAKVAEIDRRLTYVESRIN
;
A
#
# COMPACT_ATOMS: atom_id res chain seq x y z
N MET A 1 -42.35 9.15 -41.24
CA MET A 1 -41.56 8.96 -39.99
C MET A 1 -40.24 8.33 -40.38
N LYS A 2 -39.17 9.12 -40.46
CA LYS A 2 -38.08 9.26 -39.46
C LYS A 2 -37.17 8.03 -39.37
N GLY A 3 -35.87 8.27 -39.57
CA GLY A 3 -34.82 7.50 -38.88
C GLY A 3 -33.59 7.24 -39.74
N GLY A 4 -32.49 7.94 -39.47
CA GLY A 4 -31.18 7.73 -40.09
C GLY A 4 -30.23 6.86 -39.24
N LYS A 5 -28.92 7.04 -39.53
CA LYS A 5 -27.68 6.46 -38.94
C LYS A 5 -27.24 5.12 -39.54
N THR A 6 -26.15 5.06 -40.33
CA THR A 6 -24.70 5.04 -39.99
C THR A 6 -24.28 3.88 -39.09
N ILE A 7 -23.37 3.02 -39.59
CA ILE A 7 -22.20 2.34 -38.97
C ILE A 7 -21.46 1.65 -40.15
N ASN A 8 -20.22 2.00 -40.53
CA ASN A 8 -18.88 1.73 -39.95
C ASN A 8 -18.41 0.26 -39.95
N LYS A 9 -17.08 0.12 -40.13
CA LYS A 9 -16.18 -1.06 -40.04
C LYS A 9 -15.99 -1.78 -41.39
N ASP A 10 -14.78 -2.04 -41.90
CA ASP A 10 -13.52 -2.45 -41.27
C ASP A 10 -12.32 -1.74 -41.96
N ASN A 11 -11.37 -1.13 -41.24
CA ASN A 11 -10.16 -1.75 -40.65
C ASN A 11 -9.23 -2.42 -41.69
N ASP A 12 -8.12 -1.74 -42.02
CA ASP A 12 -6.77 -2.10 -41.56
C ASP A 12 -5.67 -1.78 -42.59
N ASN A 13 -4.83 -0.81 -42.17
CA ASN A 13 -3.37 -0.89 -42.16
C ASN A 13 -2.62 -0.77 -43.50
N PHE A 14 -1.81 0.29 -43.66
CA PHE A 14 -0.40 0.11 -44.00
C PHE A 14 0.44 1.34 -43.60
N ASN A 15 1.46 1.04 -42.82
CA ASN A 15 2.43 1.90 -42.14
C ASN A 15 3.10 2.99 -43.00
N GLU A 16 3.34 4.11 -42.33
CA GLU A 16 4.06 5.32 -42.73
C GLU A 16 5.55 5.07 -43.10
N PRO A 17 6.24 6.03 -43.77
CA PRO A 17 6.84 7.11 -42.98
C PRO A 17 6.84 8.47 -43.73
N PHE A 18 5.89 9.36 -43.42
CA PHE A 18 6.15 10.80 -43.41
C PHE A 18 5.28 11.41 -42.32
N GLY A 19 5.94 11.92 -41.28
CA GLY A 19 5.33 12.30 -40.02
C GLY A 19 4.10 13.20 -40.13
N GLU A 20 3.12 12.80 -39.33
CA GLU A 20 2.04 13.56 -38.70
C GLU A 20 1.55 14.84 -39.41
N THR A 21 0.30 14.75 -39.86
CA THR A 21 -0.59 15.87 -40.23
C THR A 21 -0.41 16.47 -41.63
N THR A 22 -0.60 15.66 -42.67
CA THR A 22 -0.96 16.19 -44.00
C THR A 22 -2.39 15.78 -44.35
N SER A 23 -3.34 16.68 -44.07
CA SER A 23 -4.72 16.54 -44.55
C SER A 23 -4.76 16.81 -46.06
N TYR A 24 -5.00 15.78 -46.85
CA TYR A 24 -5.17 15.95 -48.30
C TYR A 24 -6.63 16.27 -48.61
N VAL A 25 -6.87 17.41 -49.26
CA VAL A 25 -8.19 17.79 -49.77
C VAL A 25 -8.24 17.48 -51.26
N LYS A 26 -9.17 16.62 -51.67
CA LYS A 26 -9.41 16.36 -53.09
C LYS A 26 -10.10 17.58 -53.70
N LEU A 27 -9.46 18.20 -54.68
CA LEU A 27 -9.97 19.38 -55.38
C LEU A 27 -10.40 19.01 -56.80
N SER A 28 -11.49 19.62 -57.27
CA SER A 28 -11.94 19.56 -58.65
C SER A 28 -11.06 20.42 -59.57
N LEU A 29 -11.06 20.12 -60.87
CA LEU A 29 -10.28 20.88 -61.86
C LEU A 29 -10.65 22.38 -61.91
N SER A 30 -11.90 22.74 -61.59
CA SER A 30 -12.34 24.13 -61.56
C SER A 30 -11.76 24.87 -60.34
N GLU A 31 -11.66 24.21 -59.19
CA GLU A 31 -11.02 24.74 -57.98
C GLU A 31 -9.51 24.90 -58.17
N ILE A 32 -8.86 23.92 -58.80
CA ILE A 32 -7.43 24.02 -59.15
C ILE A 32 -7.18 25.23 -60.07
N LYS A 33 -8.01 25.43 -61.11
CA LYS A 33 -7.89 26.61 -62.00
C LYS A 33 -8.10 27.93 -61.25
N LYS A 34 -9.07 28.00 -60.34
CA LYS A 34 -9.29 29.18 -59.48
C LYS A 34 -8.08 29.47 -58.61
N LEU A 35 -7.47 28.43 -58.01
CA LEU A 35 -6.27 28.55 -57.20
C LEU A 35 -5.08 29.03 -58.04
N MET A 36 -4.84 28.44 -59.22
CA MET A 36 -3.74 28.87 -60.09
C MET A 36 -3.89 30.33 -60.55
N ASN A 37 -5.11 30.80 -60.84
CA ASN A 37 -5.34 32.20 -61.18
C ASN A 37 -5.14 33.13 -59.97
N LYS A 38 -5.66 32.73 -58.79
CA LYS A 38 -5.54 33.50 -57.54
C LYS A 38 -4.08 33.64 -57.09
N TYR A 39 -3.26 32.63 -57.34
CA TYR A 39 -1.85 32.56 -56.97
C TYR A 39 -0.94 32.62 -58.20
N SER A 40 -1.32 33.38 -59.22
CA SER A 40 -0.56 33.53 -60.48
C SER A 40 0.83 34.14 -60.29
N ASN A 41 1.08 34.79 -59.16
CA ASN A 41 2.38 35.30 -58.72
C ASN A 41 3.31 34.22 -58.13
N LEU A 42 2.79 33.06 -57.77
CA LEU A 42 3.57 31.90 -57.33
C LEU A 42 3.83 31.01 -58.55
N ASN A 43 5.09 30.66 -58.78
CA ASN A 43 5.52 29.88 -59.95
C ASN A 43 5.08 28.41 -59.82
N CYS A 44 3.78 28.16 -59.98
CA CYS A 44 3.16 26.86 -59.76
C CYS A 44 3.11 26.04 -61.06
N ALA A 45 3.30 24.72 -60.96
CA ALA A 45 3.14 23.78 -62.06
C ALA A 45 2.34 22.55 -61.61
N LEU A 46 1.56 21.98 -62.53
CA LEU A 46 0.92 20.68 -62.32
C LEU A 46 1.85 19.59 -62.82
N CYS A 47 2.25 18.69 -61.92
CA CYS A 47 3.13 17.57 -62.21
C CYS A 47 2.40 16.24 -61.98
N GLN A 48 2.77 15.22 -62.75
CA GLN A 48 2.35 13.84 -62.55
C GLN A 48 3.60 13.00 -62.35
N PHE A 49 3.67 12.28 -61.23
CA PHE A 49 4.80 11.42 -60.92
C PHE A 49 4.49 10.00 -61.37
N SER A 50 5.49 9.30 -61.91
CA SER A 50 5.36 7.95 -62.46
C SER A 50 4.80 6.94 -61.44
N ASN A 51 5.13 7.12 -60.15
CA ASN A 51 4.66 6.24 -59.07
C ASN A 51 3.22 6.52 -58.61
N TYR A 52 2.59 7.60 -59.12
CA TYR A 52 1.24 8.03 -58.75
C TYR A 52 0.48 8.44 -60.02
N ALA A 53 0.30 7.48 -60.93
CA ALA A 53 -0.30 7.71 -62.23
C ALA A 53 -1.72 8.29 -62.15
N ASP A 54 -2.48 7.98 -61.10
CA ASP A 54 -3.86 8.45 -60.97
C ASP A 54 -3.98 9.86 -60.36
N TYR A 55 -2.87 10.50 -59.98
CA TYR A 55 -2.85 11.77 -59.26
C TYR A 55 -2.05 12.85 -59.98
N LYS A 56 -2.55 14.09 -59.94
CA LYS A 56 -1.84 15.29 -60.39
C LYS A 56 -1.58 16.19 -59.19
N PHE A 57 -0.34 16.64 -59.04
CA PHE A 57 0.13 17.42 -57.92
C PHE A 57 0.38 18.86 -58.35
N LEU A 58 -0.08 19.82 -57.55
CA LEU A 58 0.30 21.23 -57.72
C LEU A 58 1.60 21.46 -56.94
N VAL A 59 2.67 21.83 -57.66
CA VAL A 59 3.99 22.08 -57.08
C VAL A 59 4.32 23.56 -57.24
N VAL A 60 4.70 24.22 -56.16
CA VAL A 60 5.23 25.59 -56.19
C VAL A 60 6.74 25.51 -56.40
N ARG A 61 7.26 26.09 -57.49
CA ARG A 61 8.71 26.17 -57.73
C ARG A 61 9.28 27.33 -56.91
N TYR A 62 10.17 27.01 -55.97
CA TYR A 62 10.96 27.99 -55.24
C TYR A 62 12.37 28.10 -55.86
N GLN A 63 12.95 29.30 -55.87
CA GLN A 63 14.35 29.52 -56.26
C GLN A 63 15.23 29.27 -55.02
N GLU A 64 16.40 28.64 -55.20
CA GLU A 64 17.25 28.14 -54.10
C GLU A 64 17.80 29.22 -53.15
N GLU A 65 17.76 30.50 -53.55
CA GLU A 65 18.38 31.61 -52.79
C GLU A 65 17.72 31.88 -51.41
N ASP A 66 16.50 31.38 -51.18
CA ASP A 66 15.75 31.58 -49.92
C ASP A 66 16.01 30.51 -48.84
N MET A 67 16.75 29.43 -49.15
CA MET A 67 17.00 28.31 -48.21
C MET A 67 18.31 28.47 -47.42
N LYS A 68 18.32 29.35 -46.40
CA LYS A 68 19.33 29.27 -45.32
C LYS A 68 18.95 28.18 -44.31
N VAL A 69 19.07 26.91 -44.68
CA VAL A 69 18.80 25.80 -43.75
C VAL A 69 20.00 25.61 -42.82
N LYS A 70 19.83 25.92 -41.53
CA LYS A 70 20.81 25.55 -40.48
C LYS A 70 20.86 24.01 -40.35
N PRO A 71 22.03 23.40 -40.11
CA PRO A 71 22.12 21.96 -39.90
C PRO A 71 21.28 21.56 -38.69
N ILE A 72 20.35 20.62 -38.89
CA ILE A 72 19.59 20.00 -37.80
C ILE A 72 20.50 18.95 -37.16
N THR A 73 21.20 19.30 -36.09
CA THR A 73 21.77 18.29 -35.19
C THR A 73 20.62 17.52 -34.56
N PRO A 74 20.62 16.16 -34.60
CA PRO A 74 19.54 15.39 -34.00
C PRO A 74 19.45 15.68 -32.49
N PRO A 75 18.23 15.84 -31.93
CA PRO A 75 18.06 16.09 -30.51
C PRO A 75 18.64 14.92 -29.71
N LYS A 76 19.43 15.22 -28.67
CA LYS A 76 19.89 14.22 -27.70
C LYS A 76 18.64 13.58 -27.08
N ALA A 77 18.49 12.26 -27.20
CA ALA A 77 17.45 11.52 -26.51
C ALA A 77 17.74 11.57 -25.01
N GLU A 78 17.06 12.47 -24.29
CA GLU A 78 17.04 12.46 -22.83
C GLU A 78 16.22 11.25 -22.33
N PRO A 79 16.59 10.65 -21.19
CA PRO A 79 15.88 9.48 -20.66
C PRO A 79 14.41 9.83 -20.37
N ILE A 80 13.51 8.92 -20.77
CA ILE A 80 12.04 9.07 -20.74
C ILE A 80 11.48 9.30 -19.31
N ILE A 81 12.28 9.02 -18.26
CA ILE A 81 11.88 9.23 -16.86
C ILE A 81 12.54 10.50 -16.31
N THR A 82 11.76 11.57 -16.22
CA THR A 82 12.19 12.85 -15.66
C THR A 82 12.21 12.81 -14.13
N LYS A 83 12.94 13.74 -13.52
CA LYS A 83 12.96 13.89 -12.05
C LYS A 83 11.56 14.16 -11.48
N GLU A 84 10.68 14.87 -12.21
CA GLU A 84 9.28 15.04 -11.81
C GLU A 84 8.56 13.71 -11.64
N VAL A 85 8.70 12.77 -12.58
CA VAL A 85 8.00 11.47 -12.53
C VAL A 85 8.45 10.67 -11.31
N ILE A 86 9.76 10.66 -11.02
CA ILE A 86 10.31 10.00 -9.82
C ILE A 86 9.73 10.63 -8.54
N MET A 87 9.63 11.96 -8.48
CA MET A 87 9.08 12.68 -7.34
C MET A 87 7.59 12.41 -7.13
N GLN A 88 6.81 12.34 -8.21
CA GLN A 88 5.39 12.01 -8.16
C GLN A 88 5.15 10.58 -7.66
N ILE A 89 5.95 9.62 -8.14
CA ILE A 89 5.90 8.23 -7.66
C ILE A 89 6.28 8.16 -6.18
N ALA A 90 7.37 8.83 -5.78
CA ALA A 90 7.80 8.85 -4.38
C ALA A 90 6.73 9.46 -3.45
N PHE A 91 6.07 10.53 -3.88
CA PHE A 91 4.98 11.15 -3.14
C PHE A 91 3.75 10.23 -3.05
N ALA A 92 3.34 9.63 -4.16
CA ALA A 92 2.20 8.71 -4.20
C ALA A 92 2.43 7.46 -3.33
N VAL A 93 3.64 6.89 -3.38
CA VAL A 93 4.02 5.74 -2.52
C VAL A 93 3.99 6.13 -1.05
N LYS A 94 4.50 7.32 -0.69
CA LYS A 94 4.44 7.82 0.68
C LYS A 94 3.00 7.96 1.16
N GLU A 95 2.14 8.62 0.40
CA GLU A 95 0.72 8.82 0.74
C GLU A 95 -0.06 7.50 0.87
N LEU A 96 0.26 6.51 0.02
CA LEU A 96 -0.38 5.19 0.08
C LEU A 96 -0.01 4.41 1.36
N ILE A 97 1.23 4.51 1.81
CA ILE A 97 1.76 3.69 2.92
C ILE A 97 1.60 4.40 4.28
N GLN A 98 1.56 5.73 4.30
CA GLN A 98 1.52 6.51 5.55
C GLN A 98 0.34 6.14 6.48
N PRO A 99 -0.90 5.93 6.00
CA PRO A 99 -2.02 5.55 6.86
C PRO A 99 -1.80 4.21 7.57
N ASP A 100 -1.28 3.21 6.84
CA ASP A 100 -0.99 1.88 7.39
C ASP A 100 0.11 1.96 8.46
N ILE A 101 1.16 2.77 8.22
CA ILE A 101 2.21 3.02 9.21
C ILE A 101 1.63 3.64 10.48
N ASP A 102 0.73 4.61 10.34
CA ASP A 102 0.16 5.30 11.49
C ASP A 102 -0.85 4.41 12.25
N GLU A 103 -1.60 3.56 11.55
CA GLU A 103 -2.41 2.51 12.18
C GLU A 103 -1.54 1.52 12.96
N ILE A 104 -0.44 1.05 12.35
CA ILE A 104 0.50 0.13 13.02
C ILE A 104 1.07 0.77 14.28
N LYS A 105 1.51 2.04 14.22
CA LYS A 105 1.99 2.77 15.41
C LYS A 105 0.92 2.84 16.50
N ALA A 106 -0.30 3.23 16.16
CA ALA A 106 -1.39 3.31 17.13
C ALA A 106 -1.70 1.95 17.78
N ARG A 107 -1.61 0.87 17.01
CA ARG A 107 -1.76 -0.51 17.52
C ARG A 107 -0.60 -0.92 18.43
N LEU A 108 0.63 -0.53 18.11
CA LEU A 108 1.81 -0.77 18.95
C LEU A 108 1.69 -0.02 20.29
N ASP A 109 1.32 1.27 20.26
CA ASP A 109 1.10 2.06 21.48
C ASP A 109 0.00 1.45 22.37
N ALA A 110 -1.06 0.90 21.74
CA ALA A 110 -2.13 0.21 22.47
C ALA A 110 -1.66 -1.12 23.06
N LEU A 111 -0.77 -1.84 22.38
CA LEU A 111 -0.15 -3.07 22.89
C LEU A 111 0.79 -2.79 24.05
N GLU A 112 1.61 -1.75 23.98
CA GLU A 112 2.52 -1.31 25.05
C GLU A 112 1.72 -1.01 26.33
N LYS A 113 0.66 -0.19 26.23
CA LYS A 113 -0.24 0.09 27.37
C LYS A 113 -0.92 -1.15 27.94
N ARG A 114 -1.16 -2.18 27.11
CA ARG A 114 -1.72 -3.46 27.58
C ARG A 114 -0.65 -4.29 28.29
N MET A 115 0.59 -4.26 27.83
CA MET A 115 1.73 -4.90 28.49
C MET A 115 1.97 -4.29 29.88
N ASP A 116 1.99 -2.96 30.00
CA ASP A 116 2.13 -2.29 31.30
C ASP A 116 1.06 -2.75 32.32
N LYS A 117 -0.19 -2.90 31.86
CA LYS A 117 -1.29 -3.39 32.70
C LYS A 117 -1.12 -4.86 33.09
N VAL A 118 -0.52 -5.67 32.21
CA VAL A 118 -0.23 -7.07 32.52
C VAL A 118 0.87 -7.16 33.57
N GLU A 119 1.95 -6.38 33.42
CA GLU A 119 3.04 -6.30 34.40
C GLU A 119 2.52 -5.89 35.78
N GLN A 120 1.73 -4.83 35.87
CA GLN A 120 1.11 -4.40 37.14
C GLN A 120 0.24 -5.49 37.79
N ARG A 121 -0.46 -6.29 36.98
CA ARG A 121 -1.27 -7.42 37.48
C ARG A 121 -0.41 -8.57 37.97
N LEU A 122 0.73 -8.82 37.33
CA LEU A 122 1.69 -9.85 37.76
C LEU A 122 2.33 -9.45 39.09
N ASP A 123 2.77 -8.19 39.24
CA ASP A 123 3.31 -7.68 40.52
C ASP A 123 2.29 -7.79 41.66
N ALA A 124 1.01 -7.51 41.37
CA ALA A 124 -0.06 -7.65 42.34
C ALA A 124 -0.34 -9.12 42.69
N LEU A 125 -0.17 -10.05 41.74
CA LEU A 125 -0.33 -11.47 41.96
C LEU A 125 0.81 -12.02 42.81
N GLU A 126 2.06 -11.64 42.52
CA GLU A 126 3.25 -12.01 43.29
C GLU A 126 3.09 -11.63 44.77
N LYS A 127 2.73 -10.35 45.04
CA LYS A 127 2.44 -9.88 46.42
C LYS A 127 1.31 -10.65 47.10
N ARG A 128 0.34 -11.18 46.34
CA ARG A 128 -0.75 -12.00 46.92
C ARG A 128 -0.26 -13.41 47.25
N VAL A 129 0.62 -13.97 46.42
CA VAL A 129 1.26 -15.28 46.67
C VAL A 129 2.11 -15.20 47.93
N ASP A 130 2.96 -14.17 48.07
CA ASP A 130 3.79 -13.97 49.28
C ASP A 130 2.93 -13.94 50.56
N ARG A 131 1.79 -13.25 50.51
CA ARG A 131 0.85 -13.19 51.66
C ARG A 131 0.18 -14.53 51.94
N ILE A 132 -0.07 -15.34 50.91
CA ILE A 132 -0.62 -16.68 51.08
C ILE A 132 0.43 -17.58 51.75
N GLU A 133 1.68 -17.54 51.29
CA GLU A 133 2.79 -18.29 51.88
C GLU A 133 2.97 -17.94 53.35
N GLN A 134 3.04 -16.66 53.71
CA GLN A 134 3.11 -16.23 55.12
C GLN A 134 1.94 -16.74 55.98
N ARG A 135 0.74 -16.81 55.40
CA ARG A 135 -0.44 -17.33 56.11
C ARG A 135 -0.39 -18.85 56.27
N LEU A 136 0.18 -19.56 55.31
CA LEU A 136 0.39 -21.01 55.38
C LEU A 136 1.42 -21.34 56.46
N ASP A 137 2.56 -20.63 56.50
CA ASP A 137 3.56 -20.78 57.56
C ASP A 137 2.99 -20.54 58.95
N ALA A 138 2.12 -19.52 59.08
CA ALA A 138 1.45 -19.23 60.35
C ALA A 138 0.43 -20.30 60.72
N LEU A 139 -0.23 -20.93 59.74
CA LEU A 139 -1.17 -22.02 59.97
C LEU A 139 -0.43 -23.29 60.38
N GLU A 140 0.67 -23.63 59.73
CA GLU A 140 1.54 -24.76 60.07
C GLU A 140 2.00 -24.67 61.53
N LYS A 141 2.56 -23.53 61.94
CA LYS A 141 2.93 -23.29 63.35
C LYS A 141 1.77 -23.40 64.34
N ARG A 142 0.54 -23.11 63.91
CA ARG A 142 -0.65 -23.28 64.76
C ARG A 142 -1.06 -24.74 64.87
N VAL A 143 -0.93 -25.50 63.79
CA VAL A 143 -1.17 -26.96 63.77
C VAL A 143 -0.17 -27.64 64.69
N ASP A 144 1.13 -27.35 64.59
CA ASP A 144 2.17 -27.91 65.48
C ASP A 144 1.84 -27.68 66.97
N ARG A 145 1.37 -26.47 67.31
CA ARG A 145 0.97 -26.15 68.69
C ARG A 145 -0.29 -26.89 69.14
N ILE A 146 -1.20 -27.18 68.21
CA ILE A 146 -2.40 -27.97 68.52
C ILE A 146 -1.99 -29.43 68.76
N GLU A 147 -1.13 -29.98 67.92
CA GLU A 147 -0.58 -31.34 68.07
C GLU A 147 0.10 -31.50 69.43
N GLN A 148 1.03 -30.60 69.79
CA GLN A 148 1.67 -30.61 71.12
C GLN A 148 0.68 -30.55 72.29
N ARG A 149 -0.42 -29.80 72.14
CA ARG A 149 -1.47 -29.70 73.17
C ARG A 149 -2.31 -30.96 73.26
N LEU A 150 -2.54 -31.64 72.12
CA LEU A 150 -3.23 -32.93 72.08
C LEU A 150 -2.37 -33.99 72.75
N ASP A 151 -1.08 -34.09 72.42
CA ASP A 151 -0.13 -35.02 73.07
C ASP A 151 -0.13 -34.84 74.60
N ALA A 152 -0.08 -33.58 75.06
CA ALA A 152 -0.12 -33.26 76.48
C ALA A 152 -1.47 -33.62 77.14
N LEU A 153 -2.58 -33.53 76.41
CA LEU A 153 -3.89 -33.92 76.89
C LEU A 153 -4.02 -35.45 76.97
N GLU A 154 -3.58 -36.16 75.94
CA GLU A 154 -3.53 -37.63 75.91
C GLU A 154 -2.71 -38.18 77.08
N ALA A 155 -1.54 -37.60 77.36
CA ALA A 155 -0.72 -37.98 78.50
C ALA A 155 -1.44 -37.77 79.85
N LYS A 156 -2.19 -36.66 80.00
CA LYS A 156 -2.98 -36.40 81.22
C LYS A 156 -4.15 -37.35 81.37
N VAL A 157 -4.84 -37.68 80.28
CA VAL A 157 -5.94 -38.65 80.29
C VAL A 157 -5.41 -40.03 80.69
N ALA A 158 -4.31 -40.49 80.10
CA ALA A 158 -3.68 -41.76 80.47
C ALA A 158 -3.28 -41.81 81.96
N GLU A 159 -2.81 -40.69 82.52
CA GLU A 159 -2.49 -40.61 83.96
C GLU A 159 -3.74 -40.65 84.84
N ILE A 160 -4.83 -39.98 84.42
CA ILE A 160 -6.12 -40.07 85.12
C ILE A 160 -6.63 -41.51 85.11
N ASP A 161 -6.58 -42.19 83.96
CA ASP A 161 -7.02 -43.58 83.83
C ASP A 161 -6.24 -44.50 84.79
N ARG A 162 -4.91 -44.36 84.87
CA ARG A 162 -4.10 -45.13 85.85
C ARG A 162 -4.52 -44.88 87.28
N ARG A 163 -4.76 -43.61 87.65
CA ARG A 163 -5.19 -43.24 88.99
C ARG A 163 -6.59 -43.80 89.31
N LEU A 164 -7.50 -43.80 88.34
CA LEU A 164 -8.81 -44.41 88.48
C LEU A 164 -8.70 -45.92 88.69
N THR A 165 -7.92 -46.63 87.87
CA THR A 165 -7.67 -48.07 88.05
C THR A 165 -7.08 -48.38 89.44
N TYR A 166 -6.15 -47.55 89.92
CA TYR A 166 -5.61 -47.70 91.28
C TYR A 166 -6.68 -47.51 92.36
N VAL A 167 -7.52 -46.48 92.25
CA VAL A 167 -8.62 -46.24 93.20
C VAL A 167 -9.64 -47.38 93.17
N GLU A 168 -10.02 -47.88 91.99
CA GLU A 168 -10.91 -49.03 91.83
C GLU A 168 -10.35 -50.27 92.54
N SER A 169 -9.04 -50.53 92.42
CA SER A 169 -8.37 -51.65 93.10
C SER A 169 -8.30 -51.51 94.62
N ARG A 170 -8.52 -50.31 95.16
CA ARG A 170 -8.50 -50.04 96.61
C ARG A 170 -9.88 -50.13 97.25
N ILE A 171 -10.93 -50.03 96.44
CA ILE A 171 -12.33 -50.03 96.89
C ILE A 171 -12.94 -51.43 96.76
N ASN A 172 -12.53 -52.21 95.75
CA ASN A 172 -12.85 -53.64 95.62
C ASN A 172 -11.98 -54.51 96.54
#